data_AF-A0A522PAY2-F1
#
_entry.id   AF-A0A522PAY2-F1
#
_cell.length_a   1.000
_cell.length_b   1.000
_cell.length_c   1.000
_cell.angle_alpha   90.00
_cell.angle_beta   90.00
_cell.angle_gamma   90.00
#
_symmetry.space_group_name_H-M   'P 1'
#
loop_
_entity.id
_entity.type
_entity.pdbx_description
1 polymer ?
#
loop_
_entity_poly.entity_id
_entity_poly.type
_entity_poly.pdbx_seq_one_letter_code
_entity_poly.pdbx_strand_id
1 'polypeptide(L)'
;MKRITIVDIQHRTFKKAIQGYAREDVDQFLDEIIESLEDDGQERAALEAELLDLKERISHFKAMEESLQNTLLLAQRTADEVKAAAHKEADLIIRQARIEAEKEVATLKDQIEAAHRERQYAFAEREKARNELRALLLTHLSLIEERHPSAEAASNGAPSHAPAPAPAPAPVREHLHVGLLEDPAVGA
;
A
#
# COMPACT_ATOMS: atom_id res chain seq x y z
N MET A 1 54.13 -6.40 -53.55
CA MET A 1 54.49 -7.47 -54.51
C MET A 1 53.33 -7.66 -55.47
N LYS A 2 53.57 -7.64 -56.79
CA LYS A 2 52.50 -7.88 -57.79
C LYS A 2 52.04 -9.34 -57.65
N ARG A 3 50.76 -9.54 -57.32
CA ARG A 3 50.14 -10.87 -57.38
C ARG A 3 49.84 -11.18 -58.83
N ILE A 4 50.16 -12.40 -59.23
CA ILE A 4 49.88 -12.94 -60.56
C ILE A 4 48.41 -13.36 -60.57
N THR A 5 47.66 -12.96 -61.59
CA THR A 5 46.27 -13.39 -61.79
C THR A 5 46.21 -14.60 -62.72
N ILE A 6 45.11 -15.37 -62.69
CA ILE A 6 44.88 -16.51 -63.60
C ILE A 6 45.11 -16.10 -65.07
N VAL A 7 44.61 -14.91 -65.43
CA VAL A 7 44.78 -14.31 -66.76
C VAL A 7 46.25 -14.04 -67.08
N ASP A 8 47.06 -13.64 -66.10
CA ASP A 8 48.49 -13.40 -66.29
C ASP A 8 49.28 -14.71 -66.51
N ILE A 9 48.78 -15.84 -66.00
CA ILE A 9 49.38 -17.18 -66.18
C ILE A 9 49.04 -17.71 -67.58
N GLN A 10 47.77 -17.62 -67.99
CA GLN A 10 47.30 -18.07 -69.30
C GLN A 10 48.00 -17.37 -70.48
N HIS A 11 48.30 -16.08 -70.35
CA HIS A 11 48.95 -15.29 -71.41
C HIS A 11 50.49 -15.28 -71.30
N ARG A 12 51.08 -16.10 -70.43
CA ARG A 12 52.52 -16.10 -70.17
C ARG A 12 53.28 -16.85 -71.27
N THR A 13 54.06 -16.13 -72.07
CA THR A 13 54.96 -16.74 -73.07
C THR A 13 56.38 -16.89 -72.54
N PHE A 14 56.95 -18.10 -72.64
CA PHE A 14 58.34 -18.38 -72.25
C PHE A 14 59.30 -18.34 -73.47
N LYS A 15 60.53 -17.86 -73.25
CA LYS A 15 61.58 -17.85 -74.29
C LYS A 15 62.15 -19.26 -74.47
N LYS A 16 62.40 -19.69 -75.72
CA LYS A 16 63.02 -20.98 -76.02
C LYS A 16 64.54 -20.92 -75.78
N ALA A 17 65.09 -21.92 -75.09
CA ALA A 17 66.53 -22.10 -74.85
C ALA A 17 66.96 -23.52 -75.23
N ILE A 18 68.23 -23.69 -75.64
CA ILE A 18 68.79 -24.96 -76.15
C ILE A 18 68.85 -26.06 -75.05
N GLN A 19 68.89 -25.66 -73.79
CA GLN A 19 68.68 -26.49 -72.61
C GLN A 19 67.58 -25.83 -71.76
N GLY A 20 66.40 -26.44 -71.70
CA GLY A 20 65.24 -25.89 -71.00
C GLY A 20 64.22 -26.98 -70.68
N TYR A 21 63.20 -26.61 -69.90
CA TYR A 21 62.11 -27.52 -69.54
C TYR A 21 61.29 -27.92 -70.77
N ALA A 22 60.75 -29.13 -70.74
CA ALA A 22 59.82 -29.62 -71.76
C ALA A 22 58.56 -28.74 -71.74
N ARG A 23 58.13 -28.30 -72.93
CA ARG A 23 57.02 -27.37 -73.05
C ARG A 23 55.69 -27.99 -72.59
N GLU A 24 55.47 -29.26 -72.93
CA GLU A 24 54.27 -30.01 -72.56
C GLU A 24 54.13 -30.15 -71.04
N ASP A 25 55.21 -30.51 -70.34
CA ASP A 25 55.22 -30.61 -68.87
C ASP A 25 54.98 -29.26 -68.19
N VAL A 26 55.52 -28.17 -68.75
CA VAL A 26 55.31 -26.81 -68.23
C VAL A 26 53.88 -26.34 -68.45
N ASP A 27 53.32 -26.58 -69.64
CA ASP A 27 51.94 -26.20 -69.95
C ASP A 27 50.95 -26.97 -69.04
N GLN A 28 51.17 -28.27 -68.81
CA GLN A 28 50.36 -29.08 -67.88
C GLN A 28 50.45 -28.59 -66.42
N PHE A 29 51.65 -28.23 -65.95
CA PHE A 29 51.82 -27.65 -64.62
C PHE A 29 51.16 -26.27 -64.48
N LEU A 30 51.14 -25.45 -65.55
CA LEU A 30 50.45 -24.17 -65.53
C LEU A 30 48.94 -24.33 -65.46
N ASP A 31 48.37 -25.34 -66.13
CA ASP A 31 46.95 -25.69 -66.02
C ASP A 31 46.58 -26.11 -64.59
N GLU A 32 47.39 -26.96 -63.95
CA GLU A 32 47.19 -27.34 -62.53
C GLU A 32 47.29 -26.14 -61.58
N ILE A 33 48.22 -25.21 -61.82
CA ILE A 33 48.32 -23.96 -61.05
C ILE A 33 47.07 -23.10 -61.25
N ILE A 34 46.56 -22.99 -62.48
CA ILE A 34 45.37 -22.20 -62.78
C ILE A 34 44.16 -22.76 -62.01
N GLU A 35 43.94 -24.07 -62.03
CA GLU A 35 42.85 -24.73 -61.31
C GLU A 35 42.95 -24.48 -59.80
N SER A 36 44.13 -24.70 -59.21
CA SER A 36 44.36 -24.40 -57.78
C SER A 36 44.15 -22.93 -57.43
N LEU A 37 44.53 -21.99 -58.31
CA LEU A 37 44.33 -20.55 -58.07
C LEU A 37 42.85 -20.15 -58.17
N GLU A 38 42.09 -20.82 -59.03
CA GLU A 38 40.64 -20.63 -59.16
C GLU A 38 39.92 -21.15 -57.92
N ASP A 39 40.26 -22.35 -57.46
CA ASP A 39 39.70 -22.96 -56.24
C ASP A 39 39.98 -22.09 -55.01
N ASP A 40 41.25 -21.69 -54.80
CA ASP A 40 41.64 -20.77 -53.73
C ASP A 40 40.89 -19.43 -53.82
N GLY A 41 40.66 -18.95 -55.05
CA GLY A 41 39.92 -17.73 -55.33
C GLY A 41 38.45 -17.82 -54.92
N GLN A 42 37.80 -18.94 -55.26
CA GLN A 42 36.41 -19.22 -54.88
C GLN A 42 36.27 -19.40 -53.38
N GLU A 43 37.16 -20.17 -52.73
CA GLU A 43 37.15 -20.36 -51.28
C GLU A 43 37.33 -19.02 -50.56
N ARG A 44 38.28 -18.19 -51.01
CA ARG A 44 38.47 -16.87 -50.42
C ARG A 44 37.24 -15.98 -50.57
N ALA A 45 36.58 -15.99 -51.73
CA ALA A 45 35.35 -15.23 -51.94
C ALA A 45 34.20 -15.72 -51.02
N ALA A 46 34.06 -17.03 -50.85
CA ALA A 46 33.08 -17.63 -49.95
C ALA A 46 33.35 -17.24 -48.49
N LEU A 47 34.61 -17.35 -48.04
CA LEU A 47 35.03 -16.95 -46.70
C LEU A 47 34.84 -15.45 -46.46
N GLU A 48 35.17 -14.60 -47.44
CA GLU A 48 34.95 -13.16 -47.35
C GLU A 48 33.46 -12.81 -47.22
N ALA A 49 32.58 -13.52 -47.95
CA ALA A 49 31.13 -13.37 -47.84
C ALA A 49 30.60 -13.80 -46.46
N GLU A 50 31.04 -14.94 -45.94
CA GLU A 50 30.66 -15.40 -44.61
C GLU A 50 31.15 -14.46 -43.51
N LEU A 51 32.36 -13.92 -43.64
CA LEU A 51 32.93 -12.95 -42.70
C LEU A 51 32.12 -11.65 -42.70
N LEU A 52 31.62 -11.21 -43.85
CA LEU A 52 30.72 -10.05 -43.95
C LEU A 52 29.37 -10.31 -43.26
N ASP A 53 28.72 -11.46 -43.52
CA ASP A 53 27.48 -11.84 -42.84
C ASP A 53 27.66 -11.88 -41.32
N LEU A 54 28.73 -12.52 -40.85
CA LEU A 54 29.01 -12.66 -39.43
C LEU A 54 29.27 -11.29 -38.77
N LYS A 55 29.97 -10.38 -39.46
CA LYS A 55 30.17 -9.00 -39.00
C LYS A 55 28.85 -8.24 -38.88
N GLU A 56 27.96 -8.37 -39.85
CA GLU A 56 26.64 -7.73 -39.81
C GLU A 56 25.82 -8.25 -38.64
N ARG A 57 25.80 -9.57 -38.44
CA ARG A 57 25.12 -10.21 -37.31
C ARG A 57 25.67 -9.74 -35.97
N ILE A 58 27.00 -9.65 -35.82
CA ILE A 58 27.63 -9.11 -34.61
C ILE A 58 27.21 -7.65 -34.38
N SER A 59 27.18 -6.83 -35.42
CA SER A 59 26.72 -5.44 -35.33
C SER A 59 25.28 -5.35 -34.85
N HIS A 60 24.39 -6.17 -35.41
CA HIS A 60 22.99 -6.26 -34.99
C HIS A 60 22.86 -6.69 -33.53
N PHE A 61 23.59 -7.72 -33.10
CA PHE A 61 23.56 -8.16 -31.70
C PHE A 61 24.09 -7.09 -30.74
N LYS A 62 25.13 -6.35 -31.11
CA LYS A 62 25.63 -5.23 -30.29
C LYS A 62 24.59 -4.11 -30.15
N ALA A 63 23.91 -3.74 -31.24
CA ALA A 63 22.85 -2.74 -31.18
C ALA A 63 21.67 -3.21 -30.30
N MET A 64 21.31 -4.50 -30.39
CA MET A 64 20.29 -5.11 -29.54
C MET A 64 20.72 -5.10 -28.06
N GLU A 65 21.97 -5.46 -27.76
CA GLU A 65 22.53 -5.43 -26.41
C GLU A 65 22.49 -4.02 -25.82
N GLU A 66 22.91 -3.01 -26.58
CA GLU A 66 22.86 -1.61 -26.17
C GLU A 66 21.42 -1.15 -25.88
N SER A 67 20.47 -1.49 -26.76
CA SER A 67 19.05 -1.19 -26.54
C SER A 67 18.51 -1.86 -25.28
N LEU A 68 18.90 -3.12 -25.03
CA LEU A 68 18.47 -3.86 -23.85
C LEU A 68 19.07 -3.28 -22.57
N GLN A 69 20.37 -2.93 -22.58
CA GLN A 69 21.03 -2.25 -21.46
C GLN A 69 20.37 -0.90 -21.14
N ASN A 70 20.07 -0.10 -22.17
CA ASN A 70 19.35 1.17 -22.01
C ASN A 70 17.94 0.97 -21.44
N THR A 71 17.23 -0.06 -21.90
CA THR A 71 15.90 -0.41 -21.40
C THR A 71 15.95 -0.85 -19.94
N LEU A 72 16.94 -1.67 -19.55
CA LEU A 72 17.13 -2.09 -18.17
C LEU A 72 17.43 -0.90 -17.26
N LEU A 73 18.30 0.02 -17.71
CA LEU A 73 18.63 1.22 -16.95
C LEU A 73 17.40 2.12 -16.77
N LEU A 74 16.60 2.29 -17.84
CA LEU A 74 15.34 3.03 -17.77
C LEU A 74 14.37 2.37 -16.80
N ALA A 75 14.16 1.05 -16.90
CA ALA A 75 13.28 0.31 -16.01
C ALA A 75 13.71 0.44 -14.54
N GLN A 76 15.02 0.38 -14.26
CA GLN A 76 15.55 0.60 -12.91
C GLN A 76 15.25 2.02 -12.42
N ARG A 77 15.55 3.04 -13.23
CA ARG A 77 15.25 4.44 -12.88
C ARG A 77 13.77 4.66 -12.61
N THR A 78 12.90 4.15 -13.47
CA THR A 78 11.44 4.23 -13.28
C THR A 78 11.01 3.50 -12.02
N ALA A 79 11.56 2.32 -11.73
CA ALA A 79 11.26 1.60 -10.49
C ALA A 79 11.66 2.40 -9.24
N ASP A 80 12.84 3.05 -9.27
CA ASP A 80 13.32 3.88 -8.17
C ASP A 80 12.48 5.16 -8.02
N GLU A 81 12.09 5.80 -9.12
CA GLU A 81 11.18 6.95 -9.14
C GLU A 81 9.80 6.59 -8.57
N VAL A 82 9.22 5.47 -8.98
CA VAL A 82 7.94 4.98 -8.46
C VAL A 82 8.03 4.69 -6.97
N LYS A 83 9.10 4.04 -6.49
CA LYS A 83 9.32 3.83 -5.06
C LYS A 83 9.42 5.16 -4.31
N ALA A 84 10.20 6.11 -4.82
CA ALA A 84 10.37 7.42 -4.19
C ALA A 84 9.05 8.20 -4.14
N ALA A 85 8.24 8.15 -5.20
CA ALA A 85 6.92 8.76 -5.25
C ALA A 85 5.97 8.11 -4.23
N ALA A 86 5.91 6.78 -4.20
CA ALA A 86 5.08 6.04 -3.24
C ALA A 86 5.46 6.34 -1.78
N HIS A 87 6.75 6.46 -1.46
CA HIS A 87 7.19 6.87 -0.13
C HIS A 87 6.75 8.29 0.22
N LYS A 88 6.92 9.25 -0.70
CA LYS A 88 6.45 10.63 -0.49
C LYS A 88 4.93 10.69 -0.30
N GLU A 89 4.19 9.96 -1.10
CA GLU A 89 2.73 9.91 -1.01
C GLU A 89 2.27 9.26 0.30
N ALA A 90 2.91 8.17 0.72
CA ALA A 90 2.67 7.56 2.03
C ALA A 90 2.92 8.56 3.19
N ASP A 91 4.04 9.30 3.15
CA ASP A 91 4.35 10.32 4.14
C ASP A 91 3.33 11.48 4.15
N LEU A 92 2.78 11.83 2.98
CA LEU A 92 1.72 12.84 2.87
C LEU A 92 0.41 12.32 3.45
N ILE A 93 0.02 11.08 3.13
CA ILE A 93 -1.18 10.44 3.68
C ILE A 93 -1.08 10.37 5.21
N ILE A 94 0.05 9.94 5.75
CA ILE A 94 0.25 9.87 7.21
C ILE A 94 0.13 11.26 7.84
N ARG A 95 0.73 12.29 7.23
CA ARG A 95 0.64 13.67 7.73
C ARG A 95 -0.79 14.19 7.69
N GLN A 96 -1.49 13.95 6.59
CA GLN A 96 -2.88 14.37 6.43
C GLN A 96 -3.79 13.68 7.44
N ALA A 97 -3.66 12.37 7.61
CA ALA A 97 -4.41 11.60 8.59
C ALA A 97 -4.15 12.08 10.03
N ARG A 98 -2.91 12.48 10.36
CA ARG A 98 -2.59 13.07 11.67
C ARG A 98 -3.30 14.41 11.88
N ILE A 99 -3.24 15.30 10.89
CA ILE A 99 -3.91 16.61 10.96
C ILE A 99 -5.44 16.43 11.11
N GLU A 100 -6.02 15.51 10.35
CA GLU A 100 -7.45 15.20 10.43
C GLU A 100 -7.83 14.63 11.79
N ALA A 101 -7.06 13.67 12.31
CA ALA A 101 -7.27 13.11 13.64
C ALA A 101 -7.13 14.17 14.75
N GLU A 102 -6.12 15.04 14.67
CA GLU A 102 -5.95 16.14 15.62
C GLU A 102 -7.12 17.12 15.59
N LYS A 103 -7.61 17.45 14.38
CA LYS A 103 -8.78 18.29 14.19
C LYS A 103 -10.03 17.64 14.77
N GLU A 104 -10.25 16.35 14.49
CA GLU A 104 -11.39 15.60 15.00
C GLU A 104 -11.37 15.56 16.53
N VAL A 105 -10.22 15.25 17.14
CA VAL A 105 -10.04 15.26 18.60
C VAL A 105 -10.33 16.65 19.18
N ALA A 106 -9.89 17.73 18.54
CA ALA A 106 -10.22 19.09 18.96
C ALA A 106 -11.73 19.34 18.92
N THR A 107 -12.39 18.98 17.81
CA THR A 107 -13.85 19.15 17.71
C THR A 107 -14.63 18.35 18.75
N LEU A 108 -14.20 17.12 19.06
CA LEU A 108 -14.82 16.30 20.09
C LEU A 108 -14.63 16.91 21.48
N LYS A 109 -13.45 17.46 21.77
CA LYS A 109 -13.20 18.18 23.03
C LYS A 109 -14.14 19.38 23.17
N ASP A 110 -14.27 20.19 22.13
CA ASP A 110 -15.17 21.35 22.14
C ASP A 110 -16.62 20.94 22.36
N GLN A 111 -17.08 19.85 21.72
CA GLN A 111 -18.42 19.28 21.92
C GLN A 111 -18.61 18.76 23.35
N ILE A 112 -17.63 18.05 23.90
CA ILE A 112 -17.66 17.56 25.29
C ILE A 112 -17.77 18.73 26.27
N GLU A 113 -16.98 19.78 26.07
CA GLU A 113 -17.04 20.98 26.90
C GLU A 113 -18.38 21.70 26.78
N ALA A 114 -18.93 21.81 25.57
CA ALA A 114 -20.27 22.38 25.35
C ALA A 114 -21.36 21.57 26.09
N ALA A 115 -21.33 20.24 25.97
CA ALA A 115 -22.25 19.34 26.66
C ALA A 115 -22.10 19.43 28.19
N HIS A 116 -20.88 19.59 28.70
CA HIS A 116 -20.64 19.82 30.13
C HIS A 116 -21.25 21.13 30.60
N ARG A 117 -21.08 22.23 29.85
CA ARG A 117 -21.68 23.53 30.18
C ARG A 117 -23.20 23.46 30.19
N GLU A 118 -23.80 22.83 29.17
CA GLU A 118 -25.25 22.65 29.10
C GLU A 118 -25.77 21.82 30.29
N ARG A 119 -25.09 20.72 30.64
CA ARG A 119 -25.43 19.92 31.82
C ARG A 119 -25.35 20.74 33.11
N GLN A 120 -24.29 21.54 33.28
CA GLN A 120 -24.13 22.39 34.47
C GLN A 120 -25.25 23.42 34.57
N TYR A 121 -25.62 24.05 33.44
CA TYR A 121 -26.73 24.97 33.39
C TYR A 121 -28.06 24.30 33.78
N ALA A 122 -28.36 23.14 33.21
CA ALA A 122 -29.56 22.38 33.55
C ALA A 122 -29.59 21.95 35.03
N PHE A 123 -28.44 21.57 35.60
CA PHE A 123 -28.34 21.25 37.02
C PHE A 123 -28.62 22.47 37.89
N ALA A 124 -28.01 23.62 37.60
CA ALA A 124 -28.24 24.87 38.33
C ALA A 124 -29.71 25.30 38.29
N GLU A 125 -30.35 25.20 37.12
CA GLU A 125 -31.78 25.51 36.98
C GLU A 125 -32.66 24.56 37.80
N ARG A 126 -32.33 23.26 37.81
CA ARG A 126 -33.01 22.26 38.63
C ARG A 126 -32.87 22.56 40.13
N GLU A 127 -31.67 22.91 40.59
CA GLU A 127 -31.41 23.26 41.99
C GLU A 127 -32.20 24.51 42.40
N LYS A 128 -32.26 25.51 41.52
CA LYS A 128 -33.04 26.74 41.72
C LYS A 128 -34.53 26.44 41.86
N ALA A 129 -35.12 25.71 40.92
CA ALA A 129 -36.53 25.32 40.97
C ALA A 129 -36.87 24.51 42.23
N ARG A 130 -35.98 23.60 42.65
CA ARG A 130 -36.16 22.84 43.89
C ARG A 130 -36.12 23.76 45.13
N ASN A 131 -35.21 24.71 45.17
CA ASN A 131 -35.10 25.65 46.29
C ASN A 131 -36.31 26.59 46.36
N GLU A 132 -36.81 27.07 45.22
CA GLU A 132 -38.04 27.88 45.12
C GLU A 132 -39.25 27.10 45.63
N LEU A 133 -39.42 25.83 45.21
CA LEU A 133 -40.48 24.97 45.72
C LEU A 133 -40.36 24.74 47.23
N ARG A 134 -39.15 24.48 47.73
CA ARG A 134 -38.91 24.31 49.17
C ARG A 134 -39.28 25.57 49.95
N ALA A 135 -38.91 26.75 49.46
CA ALA A 135 -39.26 28.02 50.08
C ALA A 135 -40.79 28.21 50.11
N LEU A 136 -41.48 27.98 48.99
CA LEU A 136 -42.93 28.05 48.90
C LEU A 136 -43.62 27.12 49.91
N LEU A 137 -43.17 25.86 50.00
CA LEU A 137 -43.72 24.91 50.97
C LEU A 137 -43.48 25.35 52.42
N LEU A 138 -42.29 25.85 52.74
CA LEU A 138 -42.00 26.38 54.08
C LEU A 138 -42.87 27.59 54.43
N THR A 139 -43.12 28.49 53.47
CA THR A 139 -44.02 29.64 53.70
C THR A 139 -45.47 29.21 53.93
N HIS A 140 -45.94 28.17 53.23
CA HIS A 140 -47.28 27.63 53.48
C HIS A 140 -47.38 26.89 54.82
N LEU A 141 -46.33 26.18 55.22
CA LEU A 141 -46.26 25.55 56.54
C LEU A 141 -46.28 26.60 57.67
N SER A 142 -45.49 27.67 57.55
CA SER A 142 -45.48 28.74 58.56
C SER A 142 -46.83 29.45 58.68
N LEU A 143 -47.56 29.65 57.57
CA LEU A 143 -48.92 30.19 57.59
C LEU A 143 -49.92 29.27 58.32
N ILE A 144 -49.74 27.95 58.22
CA ILE A 144 -50.57 26.98 58.95
C ILE A 144 -50.20 26.99 60.44
N GLU A 145 -48.92 27.05 60.78
CA GLU A 145 -48.45 27.16 62.17
C GLU A 145 -48.92 28.48 62.82
N GLU A 146 -48.90 29.61 62.09
CA GLU A 146 -49.46 30.90 62.51
C GLU A 146 -50.99 30.92 62.58
N ARG A 147 -51.69 30.00 61.91
CA ARG A 147 -53.12 29.73 62.11
C ARG A 147 -53.38 28.90 63.38
N HIS A 148 -52.35 28.23 63.89
CA HIS A 148 -52.36 27.36 65.07
C HIS A 148 -51.68 27.91 66.35
N PRO A 149 -51.51 29.22 66.64
CA PRO A 149 -50.96 29.70 67.92
C PRO A 149 -51.95 29.51 69.09
N SER A 150 -52.89 28.57 69.00
CA SER A 150 -53.89 28.28 70.04
C SER A 150 -54.23 26.79 70.20
N ALA A 151 -53.50 25.86 69.57
CA ALA A 151 -53.76 24.43 69.76
C ALA A 151 -52.78 23.71 70.70
N GLU A 152 -51.58 24.25 70.96
CA GLU A 152 -50.56 23.59 71.80
C GLU A 152 -50.54 24.06 73.27
N ALA A 153 -51.41 25.01 73.67
CA ALA A 153 -51.49 25.48 75.06
C ALA A 153 -52.42 24.66 75.97
N ALA A 154 -53.07 23.60 75.47
CA ALA A 154 -53.99 22.77 76.24
C ALA A 154 -53.73 21.27 76.06
N SER A 155 -52.53 20.80 76.40
CA SER A 155 -52.27 19.41 76.79
C SER A 155 -50.79 19.25 77.17
N ASN A 156 -50.38 19.83 78.29
CA ASN A 156 -49.15 19.40 78.95
C ASN A 156 -49.52 18.62 80.22
N GLY A 157 -49.56 17.30 80.06
CA GLY A 157 -49.83 16.29 81.08
C GLY A 157 -49.58 14.90 80.47
N ALA A 158 -48.33 14.62 80.12
CA ALA A 158 -47.85 13.32 79.64
C ALA A 158 -47.88 12.25 80.76
N PRO A 159 -47.66 10.95 80.49
CA PRO A 159 -48.09 10.11 79.37
C PRO A 159 -48.83 8.83 79.86
N SER A 160 -49.70 8.25 79.02
CA SER A 160 -50.13 6.84 79.15
C SER A 160 -49.54 6.05 77.98
N HIS A 161 -48.85 4.97 78.32
CA HIS A 161 -48.15 4.08 77.41
C HIS A 161 -49.13 3.08 76.76
N ALA A 162 -48.81 2.70 75.51
CA ALA A 162 -49.29 1.55 74.72
C ALA A 162 -50.46 1.84 73.75
N PRO A 163 -50.68 1.06 72.66
CA PRO A 163 -50.07 -0.24 72.30
C PRO A 163 -49.68 -0.39 70.80
N ALA A 164 -49.06 -1.51 70.43
CA ALA A 164 -49.02 -1.98 69.03
C ALA A 164 -49.20 -3.52 68.98
N PRO A 165 -50.23 -4.03 68.28
CA PRO A 165 -50.31 -5.43 67.86
C PRO A 165 -50.08 -5.63 66.34
N ALA A 166 -49.50 -6.79 66.06
CA ALA A 166 -49.30 -7.60 64.83
C ALA A 166 -50.21 -7.36 63.58
N PRO A 167 -49.85 -7.86 62.37
CA PRO A 167 -49.89 -9.31 62.07
C PRO A 167 -48.81 -9.86 61.11
N ALA A 168 -48.67 -11.20 61.13
CA ALA A 168 -47.92 -12.06 60.19
C ALA A 168 -48.69 -12.21 58.84
N PRO A 169 -48.12 -12.82 57.75
CA PRO A 169 -47.85 -14.27 57.68
C PRO A 169 -46.59 -14.70 56.86
N ALA A 170 -46.25 -15.99 56.96
CA ALA A 170 -45.26 -16.73 56.15
C ALA A 170 -45.97 -17.72 55.16
N PRO A 171 -45.30 -18.69 54.48
CA PRO A 171 -44.50 -18.60 53.25
C PRO A 171 -44.97 -19.56 52.09
N VAL A 172 -44.18 -19.63 51.00
CA VAL A 172 -44.00 -20.72 49.99
C VAL A 172 -44.82 -20.69 48.67
N ARG A 173 -44.12 -20.57 47.52
CA ARG A 173 -44.04 -21.62 46.48
C ARG A 173 -42.98 -21.36 45.39
N GLU A 174 -42.14 -22.37 45.18
CA GLU A 174 -41.29 -22.59 44.01
C GLU A 174 -42.11 -22.66 42.71
N HIS A 175 -41.53 -22.19 41.60
CA HIS A 175 -41.35 -23.04 40.40
C HIS A 175 -40.21 -22.48 39.53
N LEU A 176 -39.20 -23.35 39.35
CA LEU A 176 -38.31 -23.44 38.20
C LEU A 176 -39.03 -23.14 36.86
N HIS A 177 -38.38 -22.37 35.98
CA HIS A 177 -37.98 -22.95 34.69
C HIS A 177 -36.83 -22.16 34.04
N VAL A 178 -35.81 -22.96 33.74
CA VAL A 178 -34.65 -22.69 32.91
C VAL A 178 -35.09 -22.51 31.45
N GLY A 179 -34.48 -21.55 30.76
CA GLY A 179 -34.65 -21.32 29.33
C GLY A 179 -33.35 -20.79 28.74
N LEU A 180 -32.37 -21.70 28.63
CA LEU A 180 -31.18 -21.57 27.81
C LEU A 180 -31.60 -21.51 26.33
N LEU A 181 -31.02 -20.62 25.54
CA LEU A 181 -30.88 -20.68 24.08
C LEU A 181 -29.85 -19.59 23.72
N GLU A 182 -28.55 -19.90 23.85
CA GLU A 182 -27.70 -20.39 22.76
C GLU A 182 -27.80 -19.52 21.50
N ASP A 183 -26.78 -18.66 21.33
CA ASP A 183 -26.15 -18.43 20.03
C ASP A 183 -25.86 -19.79 19.38
N PRO A 184 -26.02 -19.92 18.04
CA PRO A 184 -24.80 -19.92 17.27
C PRO A 184 -24.90 -19.35 15.85
N ALA A 185 -23.77 -18.75 15.46
CA ALA A 185 -23.08 -18.98 14.18
C ALA A 185 -23.60 -18.32 12.89
N VAL A 186 -22.68 -17.54 12.31
CA VAL A 186 -22.14 -17.70 10.95
C VAL A 186 -23.03 -17.27 9.77
N GLY A 187 -22.54 -16.26 9.05
CA GLY A 187 -22.45 -16.32 7.59
C GLY A 187 -23.15 -15.20 6.82
N ALA A 188 -22.41 -14.14 6.47
CA ALA A 188 -22.27 -13.55 5.13
C ALA A 188 -21.52 -12.21 5.23
#